data_AF-A0A8E0VIR3-F1
#
_entry.id   AF-A0A8E0VIR3-F1
#
_cell.length_a   1.000
_cell.length_b   1.000
_cell.length_c   1.000
_cell.angle_alpha   90.00
_cell.angle_beta   90.00
_cell.angle_gamma   90.00
#
_symmetry.space_group_name_H-M   'P 1'
#
loop_
_entity.id
_entity.type
_entity.pdbx_description
1 polymer ?
#
loop_
_entity_poly.entity_id
_entity_poly.type
_entity_poly.pdbx_seq_one_letter_code
_entity_poly.pdbx_strand_id
1 'polypeptide(L)'
;SWQNLFDPQRTGVIRLSKFCEALDLKEEDVRKQFSRENTLNDVEIIKTDMHAKLREQIYYLIQEAIASIPDDEKELVKYIKRQLDIRFHRLWHVVVVYGQYHSYYSYLTGYNFCFKIKDRIFIIYRTPDPFEG
;
A
#
# COMPACT_ATOMS: atom_id res chain seq x y z
N SER A 1 -31.42 -11.41 -9.39
CA SER A 1 -30.15 -11.80 -8.74
C SER A 1 -29.06 -10.88 -9.22
N TRP A 2 -28.10 -10.50 -8.36
CA TRP A 2 -26.96 -9.65 -8.73
C TRP A 2 -26.15 -10.23 -9.90
N GLN A 3 -26.08 -11.56 -10.00
CA GLN A 3 -25.40 -12.26 -11.09
C GLN A 3 -26.00 -11.93 -12.45
N ASN A 4 -27.33 -11.86 -12.56
CA ASN A 4 -27.99 -11.53 -13.83
C ASN A 4 -27.79 -10.06 -14.23
N LEU A 5 -27.49 -9.19 -13.25
CA LEU A 5 -27.26 -7.77 -13.49
C LEU A 5 -25.85 -7.52 -14.04
N PHE A 6 -24.85 -8.21 -13.48
CA PHE A 6 -23.43 -7.94 -13.73
C PHE A 6 -22.70 -8.99 -14.59
N ASP A 7 -23.22 -10.21 -14.66
CA ASP A 7 -22.69 -11.31 -15.49
C ASP A 7 -23.84 -12.13 -16.13
N PRO A 8 -24.64 -11.51 -17.01
CA PRO A 8 -25.80 -12.18 -17.60
C PRO A 8 -25.43 -13.40 -18.44
N GLN A 9 -24.21 -13.45 -18.98
CA GLN A 9 -23.69 -14.59 -19.75
C GLN A 9 -23.04 -15.67 -18.87
N ARG A 10 -23.02 -15.51 -17.54
CA ARG A 10 -22.41 -16.46 -16.58
C ARG A 10 -20.98 -16.82 -16.93
N THR A 11 -20.22 -15.83 -17.36
CA THR A 11 -18.81 -15.98 -17.74
C THR A 11 -17.89 -16.14 -16.52
N GLY A 12 -18.38 -15.79 -15.32
CA GLY A 12 -17.57 -15.72 -14.10
C GLY A 12 -16.70 -14.46 -14.00
N VAL A 13 -16.77 -13.56 -15.00
CA VAL A 13 -15.96 -12.34 -15.06
C VAL A 13 -16.86 -11.12 -15.26
N ILE A 14 -16.89 -10.23 -14.27
CA ILE A 14 -17.58 -8.95 -14.38
C ILE A 14 -16.62 -7.92 -14.95
N ARG A 15 -16.93 -7.41 -16.14
CA ARG A 15 -16.16 -6.30 -16.76
C ARG A 15 -16.55 -4.97 -16.11
N LEU A 16 -15.58 -4.08 -15.97
CA LEU A 16 -15.80 -2.73 -15.44
C LEU A 16 -16.89 -1.98 -16.21
N SER A 17 -16.91 -2.11 -17.54
CA SER A 17 -17.94 -1.50 -18.38
C SER A 17 -19.35 -1.97 -18.03
N LYS A 18 -19.54 -3.29 -17.83
CA LYS A 18 -20.83 -3.88 -17.45
C LYS A 18 -21.25 -3.46 -16.03
N PHE A 19 -20.28 -3.36 -15.13
CA PHE A 19 -20.50 -2.86 -13.78
C PHE A 19 -20.98 -1.40 -13.79
N CYS A 20 -20.33 -0.54 -14.57
CA CYS A 20 -20.70 0.87 -14.69
C CYS A 20 -22.07 1.04 -15.33
N GLU A 21 -22.36 0.31 -16.41
CA GLU A 21 -23.66 0.32 -17.09
C GLU A 21 -24.81 -0.07 -16.14
N ALA A 22 -24.63 -1.13 -15.35
CA ALA A 22 -25.66 -1.62 -14.44
C ALA A 22 -25.97 -0.68 -13.26
N LEU A 23 -25.06 0.24 -12.95
CA LEU A 23 -25.17 1.21 -11.85
C LEU A 23 -25.34 2.65 -12.33
N ASP A 24 -25.49 2.87 -13.63
CA ASP A 24 -25.56 4.20 -14.26
C ASP A 24 -24.35 5.10 -13.89
N LEU A 25 -23.16 4.49 -13.87
CA LEU A 25 -21.89 5.16 -13.59
C LEU A 25 -21.15 5.46 -14.89
N LYS A 26 -20.42 6.58 -14.92
CA LYS A 26 -19.48 6.89 -16.00
C LYS A 26 -18.19 6.10 -15.79
N GLU A 27 -17.84 5.25 -16.76
CA GLU A 27 -16.64 4.41 -16.68
C GLU A 27 -15.36 5.24 -16.51
N GLU A 28 -15.28 6.43 -17.12
CA GLU A 28 -14.15 7.35 -16.94
C GLU A 28 -13.98 7.83 -15.50
N ASP A 29 -15.07 8.15 -14.80
CA ASP A 29 -15.02 8.64 -13.42
C ASP A 29 -14.67 7.51 -12.45
N VAL A 30 -15.18 6.30 -12.71
CA VAL A 30 -14.78 5.10 -11.98
C VAL A 30 -13.32 4.77 -12.26
N ARG A 31 -12.88 4.85 -13.52
CA ARG A 31 -11.47 4.70 -13.90
C ARG A 31 -10.60 5.74 -13.24
N LYS A 32 -11.07 6.98 -13.02
CA LYS A 32 -10.33 8.01 -12.28
C LYS A 32 -10.18 7.68 -10.80
N GLN A 33 -11.20 7.12 -10.16
CA GLN A 33 -11.08 6.60 -8.79
C GLN A 33 -10.02 5.49 -8.69
N PHE A 34 -9.84 4.72 -9.77
CA PHE A 34 -8.79 3.69 -9.86
C PHE A 34 -7.53 4.16 -10.62
N SER A 35 -7.51 5.39 -11.15
CA SER A 35 -6.39 5.92 -11.91
C SER A 35 -5.40 6.43 -10.89
N ARG A 36 -4.26 5.77 -10.83
CA ARG A 36 -3.16 6.02 -9.90
C ARG A 36 -2.40 7.32 -10.18
N GLU A 37 -2.95 8.20 -11.02
CA GLU A 37 -2.44 9.56 -11.11
C GLU A 37 -2.74 10.22 -9.77
N ASN A 38 -1.68 10.40 -8.95
CA ASN A 38 -1.69 11.08 -7.65
C ASN A 38 -1.81 10.24 -6.36
N THR A 39 -1.57 8.92 -6.39
CA THR A 39 -1.70 8.06 -5.19
C THR A 39 -0.86 8.52 -3.98
N LEU A 40 0.26 9.20 -4.20
CA LEU A 40 1.25 9.58 -3.17
C LEU A 40 1.34 11.10 -2.94
N ASN A 41 0.26 11.86 -3.20
CA ASN A 41 0.31 13.33 -3.15
C ASN A 41 0.64 13.93 -1.78
N ASP A 42 0.34 13.22 -0.69
CA ASP A 42 0.65 13.61 0.68
C ASP A 42 1.97 13.03 1.19
N VAL A 43 2.73 12.36 0.31
CA VAL A 43 3.97 11.67 0.64
C VAL A 43 5.18 12.47 0.16
N GLU A 44 5.99 12.91 1.12
CA GLU A 44 7.32 13.45 0.85
C GLU A 44 8.33 12.29 0.87
N ILE A 45 8.88 11.93 -0.29
CA ILE A 45 9.88 10.86 -0.40
C ILE A 45 11.24 11.38 0.05
N ILE A 46 11.81 10.77 1.09
CA ILE A 46 13.15 11.10 1.61
C ILE A 46 14.20 10.27 0.89
N LYS A 47 13.99 8.95 0.78
CA LYS A 47 14.89 8.03 0.08
C LYS A 47 14.14 6.77 -0.33
N THR A 48 14.37 6.30 -1.55
CA THR A 48 13.83 5.02 -1.98
C THR A 48 14.59 4.47 -3.18
N ASP A 49 14.73 3.15 -3.24
CA ASP A 49 15.05 2.40 -4.45
C ASP A 49 13.88 1.47 -4.87
N MET A 50 12.75 1.57 -4.16
CA MET A 50 11.58 0.72 -4.33
C MET A 50 10.75 1.13 -5.54
N HIS A 51 10.36 0.13 -6.35
CA HIS A 51 9.56 0.34 -7.54
C HIS A 51 8.15 0.87 -7.20
N ALA A 52 7.60 1.70 -8.08
CA ALA A 52 6.37 2.48 -7.82
C ALA A 52 5.17 1.63 -7.38
N LYS A 53 4.95 0.49 -8.05
CA LYS A 53 3.83 -0.41 -7.74
C LYS A 53 3.85 -0.89 -6.27
N LEU A 54 5.02 -1.27 -5.74
CA LEU A 54 5.13 -1.70 -4.36
C LEU A 54 4.99 -0.52 -3.39
N ARG A 55 5.55 0.65 -3.72
CA ARG A 55 5.36 1.87 -2.91
C ARG A 55 3.87 2.22 -2.75
N GLU A 56 3.10 2.16 -3.83
CA GLU A 56 1.64 2.37 -3.77
C GLU A 56 0.94 1.34 -2.88
N GLN A 57 1.30 0.06 -3.00
CA GLN A 57 0.71 -0.99 -2.15
C GLN A 57 1.02 -0.78 -0.67
N ILE A 58 2.26 -0.40 -0.33
CA ILE A 58 2.67 -0.09 1.04
C ILE A 58 1.96 1.16 1.54
N TYR A 59 1.82 2.19 0.71
CA TYR A 59 1.08 3.41 1.07
C TYR A 59 -0.38 3.11 1.42
N TYR A 60 -1.11 2.36 0.59
CA TYR A 60 -2.49 1.99 0.89
C TYR A 60 -2.62 1.17 2.16
N LEU A 61 -1.70 0.23 2.40
CA LEU A 61 -1.63 -0.54 3.64
C LEU A 61 -1.46 0.39 4.86
N ILE A 62 -0.64 1.44 4.75
CA ILE A 62 -0.39 2.38 5.84
C ILE A 62 -1.60 3.27 6.08
N GLN A 63 -2.27 3.75 5.02
CA GLN A 63 -3.50 4.52 5.17
C GLN A 63 -4.61 3.69 5.84
N GLU A 64 -4.76 2.42 5.45
CA GLU A 64 -5.66 1.46 6.12
C GLU A 64 -5.30 1.27 7.61
N ALA A 65 -4.00 1.12 7.90
CA ALA A 65 -3.51 0.95 9.27
C ALA A 65 -3.75 2.19 10.13
N ILE A 66 -3.49 3.40 9.61
CA ILE A 66 -3.75 4.67 10.31
C ILE A 66 -5.24 4.85 10.59
N ALA A 67 -6.11 4.50 9.63
CA ALA A 67 -7.56 4.62 9.80
C ALA A 67 -8.12 3.63 10.84
N SER A 68 -7.52 2.44 10.95
CA SER A 68 -7.97 1.39 11.88
C SER A 68 -7.32 1.45 13.26
N ILE A 69 -6.15 2.08 13.38
CA ILE A 69 -5.34 2.15 14.62
C ILE A 69 -4.87 3.61 14.83
N PRO A 70 -5.78 4.55 15.16
CA PRO A 70 -5.45 5.98 15.20
C PRO A 70 -4.55 6.39 16.38
N ASP A 71 -4.67 5.73 17.54
CA ASP A 71 -4.08 6.19 18.80
C ASP A 71 -3.08 5.20 19.43
N ASP A 72 -2.71 4.12 18.74
CA ASP A 72 -1.72 3.14 19.19
C ASP A 72 -0.60 2.98 18.17
N GLU A 73 0.41 3.84 18.26
CA GLU A 73 1.58 3.84 17.36
C GLU A 73 2.36 2.52 17.42
N LYS A 74 2.39 1.87 18.59
CA LYS A 74 3.11 0.60 18.76
C LYS A 74 2.40 -0.51 17.99
N GLU A 75 1.08 -0.60 18.13
CA GLU A 75 0.29 -1.58 17.39
C GLU A 75 0.24 -1.24 15.89
N LEU A 76 0.20 0.04 15.52
CA LEU A 76 0.29 0.50 14.12
C LEU A 76 1.56 -0.04 13.44
N VAL A 77 2.73 0.20 14.03
CA VAL A 77 4.03 -0.25 13.48
C VAL A 77 4.08 -1.76 13.37
N LYS A 78 3.63 -2.46 14.42
CA LYS A 78 3.58 -3.93 14.45
C LYS A 78 2.64 -4.50 13.40
N TYR A 79 1.47 -3.89 13.22
CA TYR A 79 0.49 -4.27 12.22
C TYR A 79 1.06 -4.13 10.81
N ILE A 80 1.66 -2.98 10.49
CA ILE A 80 2.27 -2.71 9.18
C ILE A 80 3.35 -3.76 8.90
N LYS A 81 4.30 -3.96 9.83
CA LYS A 81 5.35 -4.98 9.67
C LYS A 81 4.76 -6.36 9.37
N ARG A 82 3.79 -6.81 10.18
CA ARG A 82 3.17 -8.13 10.02
C ARG A 82 2.50 -8.28 8.65
N GLN A 83 1.79 -7.24 8.19
CA GLN A 83 1.14 -7.27 6.89
C GLN A 83 2.15 -7.30 5.75
N LEU A 84 3.26 -6.56 5.85
CA LEU A 84 4.34 -6.62 4.87
C LEU A 84 4.98 -8.02 4.81
N ASP A 85 5.29 -8.60 5.97
CA ASP A 85 5.84 -9.95 6.09
C ASP A 85 4.91 -11.02 5.47
N ILE A 86 3.60 -10.88 5.63
CA ILE A 86 2.60 -11.78 5.04
C ILE A 86 2.47 -11.59 3.52
N ARG A 87 2.44 -10.35 3.04
CA ARG A 87 2.08 -10.03 1.65
C ARG A 87 3.28 -10.00 0.69
N PHE A 88 4.48 -9.68 1.18
CA PHE A 88 5.65 -9.38 0.35
C PHE A 88 6.90 -10.14 0.79
N HIS A 89 6.68 -11.26 1.48
CA HIS A 89 7.68 -12.13 2.09
C HIS A 89 8.55 -11.43 3.14
N ARG A 90 9.05 -12.23 4.09
CA ARG A 90 9.86 -11.75 5.20
C ARG A 90 11.30 -11.44 4.72
N LEU A 91 12.11 -10.65 5.42
CA LEU A 91 11.87 -10.01 6.71
C LEU A 91 11.83 -8.48 6.56
N TRP A 92 10.68 -7.87 6.88
CA TRP A 92 10.51 -6.42 6.84
C TRP A 92 10.85 -5.74 8.15
N HIS A 93 11.39 -4.55 8.07
CA HIS A 93 11.62 -3.63 9.17
C HIS A 93 10.77 -2.39 8.94
N VAL A 94 10.12 -1.92 10.00
CA VAL A 94 9.26 -0.74 9.97
C VAL A 94 9.64 0.10 11.18
N VAL A 95 10.10 1.32 10.92
CA VAL A 95 10.40 2.32 11.96
C VAL A 95 9.57 3.56 11.66
N VAL A 96 8.92 4.10 12.68
CA VAL A 96 8.19 5.37 12.61
C VAL A 96 8.88 6.36 13.55
N VAL A 97 9.21 7.53 13.02
CA VAL A 97 9.90 8.60 13.76
C VAL A 97 9.09 9.89 13.70
N TYR A 98 9.01 10.57 14.84
CA TYR A 98 8.56 11.95 14.94
C TYR A 98 9.78 12.85 15.14
N GLY A 99 10.00 13.80 14.23
CA GLY A 99 11.16 14.71 14.28
C GLY A 99 12.32 14.28 13.38
N GLN A 100 13.55 14.26 13.92
CA GLN A 100 14.78 14.02 13.17
C GLN A 100 15.36 12.63 13.45
N TYR A 101 16.02 12.04 12.46
CA TYR A 101 16.70 10.75 12.58
C TYR A 101 18.03 10.74 11.83
N HIS A 102 18.93 9.85 12.24
CA HIS A 102 20.16 9.53 11.53
C HIS A 102 20.30 8.01 11.50
N SER A 103 20.62 7.44 10.35
CA SER A 103 20.63 5.98 10.19
C SER A 103 21.65 5.53 9.16
N TYR A 104 22.25 4.36 9.41
CA TYR A 104 23.10 3.66 8.45
C TYR A 104 22.79 2.16 8.54
N TYR A 105 22.21 1.58 7.48
CA TYR A 105 21.74 0.20 7.48
C TYR A 105 21.81 -0.41 6.08
N SER A 106 21.87 -1.74 6.04
CA SER A 106 21.85 -2.54 4.81
C SER A 106 20.47 -3.17 4.61
N TYR A 107 20.07 -3.30 3.35
CA TYR A 107 18.77 -3.81 2.96
C TYR A 107 18.86 -4.50 1.58
N LEU A 108 17.83 -5.27 1.22
CA LEU A 108 17.69 -5.82 -0.11
C LEU A 108 17.38 -4.70 -1.13
N THR A 109 18.15 -4.64 -2.21
CA THR A 109 17.94 -3.66 -3.29
C THR A 109 16.52 -3.74 -3.83
N GLY A 110 15.89 -2.59 -4.03
CA GLY A 110 14.52 -2.46 -4.53
C GLY A 110 13.44 -2.55 -3.46
N TYR A 111 13.84 -2.63 -2.18
CA TYR A 111 12.93 -2.79 -1.06
C TYR A 111 13.08 -1.70 0.03
N ASN A 112 13.82 -0.62 -0.19
CA ASN A 112 13.83 0.52 0.73
C ASN A 112 12.84 1.61 0.32
N PHE A 113 12.00 2.01 1.28
CA PHE A 113 11.08 3.13 1.15
C PHE A 113 11.06 3.96 2.44
N CYS A 114 11.72 5.12 2.38
CA CYS A 114 11.75 6.11 3.43
C CYS A 114 11.05 7.39 2.96
N PHE A 115 10.02 7.80 3.69
CA PHE A 115 9.14 8.88 3.31
C PHE A 115 8.43 9.47 4.52
N LYS A 116 7.79 10.60 4.33
CA LYS A 116 7.07 11.32 5.37
C LYS A 116 5.62 11.55 4.96
N ILE A 117 4.71 11.30 5.90
CA ILE A 117 3.28 11.67 5.82
C ILE A 117 3.02 12.57 7.04
N LYS A 118 2.59 13.81 6.81
CA LYS A 118 2.40 14.82 7.87
C LYS A 118 3.67 15.00 8.71
N ASP A 119 3.64 14.61 9.99
CA ASP A 119 4.73 14.71 10.97
C ASP A 119 5.48 13.38 11.19
N ARG A 120 5.06 12.32 10.51
CA ARG A 120 5.59 10.95 10.68
C ARG A 120 6.54 10.60 9.56
N ILE A 121 7.77 10.25 9.92
CA ILE A 121 8.75 9.65 9.00
C ILE A 121 8.64 8.14 9.12
N PHE A 122 8.34 7.47 8.01
CA PHE A 122 8.35 6.02 7.88
C PHE A 122 9.67 5.60 7.25
N ILE A 123 10.36 4.64 7.88
CA ILE A 123 11.53 3.97 7.34
C ILE A 123 11.17 2.49 7.22
N ILE A 124 10.89 2.07 5.99
CA ILE A 124 10.44 0.71 5.69
C ILE A 124 11.46 0.06 4.76
N TYR A 125 11.98 -1.10 5.16
CA TYR A 125 12.92 -1.84 4.32
C TYR A 125 12.89 -3.33 4.58
N ARG A 126 13.32 -4.13 3.60
CA ARG A 126 13.46 -5.58 3.75
C ARG A 126 14.93 -5.98 3.86
N THR A 127 15.23 -6.97 4.70
CA THR A 127 16.53 -7.63 4.77
C THR A 127 16.42 -9.08 4.30
N PRO A 128 17.54 -9.74 3.91
CA PRO A 128 17.53 -11.18 3.69
C PRO A 128 16.91 -11.90 4.90
N ASP A 129 15.96 -12.81 4.66
CA ASP A 129 15.46 -13.69 5.71
C ASP A 129 16.40 -14.91 5.79
N PRO A 130 17.05 -15.17 6.93
CA PRO A 130 17.90 -16.35 7.08
C PRO A 130 17.15 -17.68 6.94
N PHE A 131 15.81 -17.65 6.93
CA PHE A 131 14.94 -18.83 6.77
C PHE A 131 14.22 -18.87 5.42
N GLU A 132 14.45 -17.93 4.52
CA GLU A 132 14.02 -18.07 3.12
C GLU A 132 15.01 -18.99 2.38
N GLY A 133 14.49 -20.13 1.92
CA GLY A 133 15.20 -21.07 1.04
C GLY A 133 15.01 -20.75 -0.44
#